data_AF-A0A0S2EWT8-F1
#
_entry.id   AF-A0A0S2EWT8-F1
#
_cell.length_a   1.000
_cell.length_b   1.000
_cell.length_c   1.000
_cell.angle_alpha   90.00
_cell.angle_beta   90.00
_cell.angle_gamma   90.00
#
_symmetry.space_group_name_H-M   'P 1'
#
loop_
_entity.id
_entity.type
_entity.pdbx_description
1 polymer ?
#
loop_
_entity_poly.entity_id
_entity_poly.type
_entity_poly.pdbx_seq_one_letter_code
_entity_poly.pdbx_strand_id
1 'polypeptide(L)' 'MTALSDLTPIQIRALIKLDTPGGDPDSVGRRIEELSPQILMGVFELLELKLATSEFGWQNTAWFRLTPKGRAVREFGEA' A
#
# COMPACT_ATOMS: atom_id res chain seq x y z
N MET A 1 -10.91 13.97 0.97
CA MET A 1 -10.25 13.71 -0.32
C MET A 1 -8.78 13.61 -0.04
N THR A 2 -8.12 12.54 -0.47
CA THR A 2 -6.68 12.34 -0.26
C THR A 2 -6.01 12.35 -1.62
N ALA A 3 -5.13 13.32 -1.86
CA ALA A 3 -4.35 13.41 -3.08
C ALA A 3 -2.95 12.83 -2.90
N LEU A 4 -2.32 12.43 -4.00
CA LEU A 4 -0.94 11.95 -4.01
C LEU A 4 0.03 13.03 -3.52
N SER A 5 -0.27 14.30 -3.78
CA SER A 5 0.48 15.46 -3.28
C SER A 5 0.43 15.64 -1.77
N ASP A 6 -0.55 15.04 -1.10
CA ASP A 6 -0.68 15.10 0.36
C ASP A 6 0.20 14.04 1.04
N LEU A 7 0.75 13.09 0.26
CA LEU A 7 1.52 11.98 0.79
C LEU A 7 3.00 12.34 0.94
N THR A 8 3.60 11.85 2.01
CA THR A 8 5.05 11.96 2.22
C THR A 8 5.81 11.10 1.21
N PRO A 9 7.11 11.37 0.97
CA PRO A 9 7.91 10.54 0.07
C PRO A 9 7.95 9.06 0.45
N ILE A 10 7.88 8.73 1.75
CA ILE A 10 7.90 7.33 2.20
C ILE A 10 6.55 6.65 1.98
N GLN A 11 5.43 7.37 2.14
CA GLN A 11 4.10 6.90 1.81
C GLN A 11 3.96 6.63 0.30
N ILE A 12 4.46 7.53 -0.56
CA ILE A 12 4.46 7.33 -2.01
C ILE A 12 5.27 6.08 -2.39
N ARG A 13 6.45 5.89 -1.79
CA ARG A 13 7.27 4.68 -2.02
C ARG A 13 6.56 3.40 -1.58
N ALA A 14 5.92 3.42 -0.41
CA ALA A 14 5.13 2.29 0.08
C ALA A 14 3.96 1.98 -0.85
N LEU A 15 3.26 3.01 -1.31
CA LEU A 15 2.10 2.93 -2.21
C LEU A 15 2.49 2.30 -3.56
N ILE A 16 3.65 2.67 -4.11
CA ILE A 16 4.21 2.02 -5.31
C ILE A 16 4.59 0.56 -5.02
N LYS A 17 5.19 0.28 -3.86
CA LYS A 17 5.75 -1.04 -3.53
C LYS A 17 4.69 -2.10 -3.25
N LEU A 18 3.57 -1.69 -2.65
CA LEU A 18 2.44 -2.58 -2.31
C LEU A 18 1.66 -3.07 -3.53
N ASP A 19 1.85 -2.46 -4.69
CA ASP A 19 1.15 -2.86 -5.92
C ASP A 19 2.06 -3.65 -6.87
N THR A 20 1.43 -4.36 -7.79
CA THR A 20 2.12 -5.04 -8.89
C THR A 20 2.42 -4.01 -9.98
N PRO A 21 3.63 -4.02 -10.58
CA PRO A 21 3.89 -3.23 -11.78
C PRO A 21 2.81 -3.48 -12.84
N GLY A 22 2.13 -2.43 -13.28
CA GLY A 22 0.97 -2.55 -14.18
C GLY A 22 -0.42 -2.47 -13.53
N GLY A 23 -0.52 -2.42 -12.19
CA GLY A 23 -1.80 -2.19 -11.49
C GLY A 23 -2.77 -3.36 -11.53
N ASP A 24 -2.25 -4.60 -11.47
CA ASP A 24 -3.06 -5.82 -11.53
C ASP A 24 -4.20 -5.82 -10.48
N PRO A 25 -5.48 -5.81 -10.89
CA PRO A 25 -6.64 -5.84 -9.98
C PRO A 25 -6.58 -7.00 -8.98
N ASP A 26 -6.05 -8.14 -9.41
CA ASP A 26 -5.96 -9.37 -8.64
C ASP A 26 -4.69 -9.46 -7.79
N SER A 27 -3.95 -8.35 -7.67
CA SER A 27 -2.79 -8.24 -6.79
C SER A 27 -3.13 -8.58 -5.35
N VAL A 28 -2.47 -9.63 -4.85
CA VAL A 28 -2.50 -10.06 -3.44
C VAL A 28 -1.63 -9.17 -2.53
N GLY A 29 -0.92 -8.19 -3.11
CA GLY A 29 -0.05 -7.27 -2.37
C GLY A 29 1.31 -7.87 -2.03
N ARG A 30 1.83 -7.54 -0.83
CA ARG A 30 3.18 -7.92 -0.36
C ARG A 30 3.12 -8.54 1.03
N ARG A 31 3.94 -9.55 1.26
CA ARG A 31 4.21 -10.09 2.60
C ARG A 31 5.06 -9.12 3.40
N ILE A 32 4.90 -9.12 4.72
CA ILE A 32 5.73 -8.32 5.63
C ILE A 32 7.23 -8.56 5.41
N GLU A 33 7.63 -9.81 5.13
CA GLU A 33 9.03 -10.22 4.90
C GLU A 33 9.61 -9.67 3.59
N GLU A 34 8.77 -9.23 2.65
CA GLU A 34 9.19 -8.65 1.36
C GLU A 34 9.42 -7.13 1.44
N LEU A 35 9.15 -6.53 2.61
CA LEU A 35 9.20 -5.10 2.82
C LEU A 35 10.35 -4.75 3.77
N SER A 36 11.14 -3.76 3.39
CA SER A 36 12.17 -3.24 4.29
C SER A 36 11.52 -2.47 5.46
N PRO A 37 12.21 -2.31 6.61
CA PRO A 37 11.68 -1.56 7.75
C PRO A 37 11.22 -0.13 7.39
N GLN A 38 11.93 0.55 6.50
CA GLN A 38 11.56 1.89 6.05
C GLN A 38 10.27 1.89 5.24
N ILE A 39 10.05 0.87 4.39
CA ILE A 39 8.81 0.74 3.64
C ILE A 39 7.66 0.38 4.58
N LEU A 40 7.89 -0.47 5.58
CA LEU A 40 6.88 -0.83 6.57
C LEU A 40 6.35 0.39 7.34
N MET A 41 7.21 1.36 7.67
CA MET A 41 6.75 2.63 8.26
C MET A 41 5.74 3.34 7.35
N GLY A 42 6.07 3.49 6.06
CA GLY A 42 5.15 4.06 5.10
C GLY A 42 3.86 3.24 4.93
N VAL A 43 3.94 1.91 4.98
CA VAL A 43 2.75 1.03 4.93
C VAL A 43 1.84 1.26 6.13
N PHE A 44 2.38 1.36 7.35
CA PHE A 44 1.55 1.61 8.54
C PHE A 44 0.86 2.98 8.47
N GLU A 45 1.54 4.02 8.00
CA GLU A 45 0.91 5.32 7.75
C GLU A 45 -0.22 5.22 6.69
N LEU A 46 -0.04 4.42 5.64
CA LEU A 46 -1.09 4.17 4.65
C LEU A 46 -2.30 3.40 5.22
N LEU A 47 -2.11 2.55 6.23
CA LEU A 47 -3.21 1.90 6.94
C LEU A 47 -4.06 2.92 7.71
N GLU A 48 -3.42 3.88 8.40
CA GLU A 48 -4.12 4.96 9.11
C GLU A 48 -4.92 5.84 8.15
N LEU A 49 -4.37 6.11 6.96
CA LEU A 49 -5.05 6.85 5.89
C LEU A 49 -6.11 6.03 5.13
N LYS A 50 -6.27 4.75 5.46
CA LYS A 50 -7.17 3.79 4.79
C LYS A 50 -6.87 3.60 3.30
N LEU A 51 -5.61 3.83 2.90
CA LEU A 51 -5.10 3.60 1.55
C LEU A 51 -4.52 2.20 1.38
N ALA A 52 -4.12 1.55 2.47
CA ALA A 52 -3.75 0.15 2.51
C ALA A 52 -4.63 -0.64 3.48
N THR A 53 -4.60 -1.96 3.37
CA THR A 53 -5.19 -2.89 4.32
C THR A 53 -4.22 -4.02 4.61
N SER A 54 -4.40 -4.68 5.75
CA SER A 54 -3.60 -5.84 6.16
C SER A 54 -4.51 -7.03 6.46
N GLU A 55 -4.03 -8.21 6.08
CA GLU A 55 -4.70 -9.48 6.33
C GLU A 55 -3.66 -10.52 6.76
N PHE A 56 -4.03 -11.42 7.68
CA PHE A 56 -3.17 -12.54 8.06
C PHE A 56 -3.48 -13.73 7.16
N GLY A 57 -2.45 -14.23 6.47
CA GLY A 57 -2.53 -15.36 5.56
C GLY A 57 -2.03 -16.67 6.20
N TRP A 58 -1.59 -17.59 5.34
CA TRP A 58 -0.99 -18.86 5.74
C TRP A 58 0.17 -18.65 6.72
N GLN A 59 0.30 -19.56 7.71
CA GLN A 59 1.28 -19.50 8.80
C GLN A 59 1.29 -18.16 9.58
N ASN A 60 0.16 -17.47 9.64
CA ASN A 60 0.03 -16.18 10.33
C ASN A 60 0.96 -15.08 9.75
N THR A 61 1.37 -15.21 8.49
CA THR A 61 2.12 -14.17 7.79
C THR A 61 1.22 -12.99 7.49
N ALA A 62 1.66 -11.78 7.86
CA ALA A 62 0.94 -10.55 7.52
C ALA A 62 1.17 -10.19 6.04
N TRP A 63 0.07 -9.91 5.34
CA TRP A 63 0.02 -9.40 3.98
C TRP A 63 -0.51 -7.98 3.99
N PHE A 64 0.02 -7.14 3.11
CA PHE A 64 -0.40 -5.75 2.93
C PHE A 64 -0.75 -5.52 1.46
N ARG A 65 -1.89 -4.90 1.20
CA ARG A 65 -2.32 -4.53 -0.16
C ARG A 65 -2.99 -3.16 -0.18
N LEU A 66 -3.03 -2.53 -1.34
CA LEU A 66 -3.77 -1.28 -1.52
C LEU A 66 -5.28 -1.53 -1.46
N THR A 67 -6.01 -0.63 -0.81
CA THR A 67 -7.47 -0.54 -0.93
C THR A 67 -7.84 0.02 -2.32
N PRO A 68 -9.10 -0.08 -2.76
CA PRO A 68 -9.54 0.61 -3.97
C PRO A 68 -9.22 2.11 -3.94
N LYS A 69 -9.36 2.75 -2.77
CA LYS A 69 -8.98 4.15 -2.55
C LYS A 69 -7.47 4.36 -2.76
N GLY A 70 -6.62 3.50 -2.17
CA GLY A 70 -5.17 3.57 -2.36
C GLY A 70 -4.73 3.40 -3.82
N ARG A 71 -5.38 2.50 -4.56
CA ARG A 71 -5.14 2.35 -6.01
C ARG A 71 -5.56 3.58 -6.79
N ALA A 72 -6.71 4.18 -6.47
CA ALA A 72 -7.14 5.42 -7.12
C ALA A 72 -6.14 6.57 -6.88
N VAL A 73 -5.63 6.73 -5.66
CA VAL A 73 -4.55 7.71 -5.36
C VAL A 73 -3.27 7.40 -6.16
N ARG A 74 -2.93 6.12 -6.35
CA ARG A 74 -1.77 5.68 -7.15
C ARG A 74 -1.90 6.03 -8.63
N GLU A 75 -3.05 5.70 -9.20
CA GLU A 75 -3.28 5.70 -10.65
C GLU A 75 -3.75 7.05 -11.18
N PHE A 76 -4.62 7.73 -10.44
CA PHE A 76 -5.26 8.98 -10.85
C PHE A 76 -4.73 10.19 -10.08
N GLY A 77 -3.96 9.97 -9.01
CA GLY A 77 -3.40 11.02 -8.17
C GLY A 77 -4.35 11.51 -7.07
N GLU A 78 -5.59 11.03 -7.00
CA GLU A 78 -6.58 11.45 -6.01
C GLU A 78 -7.68 10.40 -5.74
N ALA A 79 -8.30 10.46 -4.55
CA ALA A 79 -9.45 9.63 -4.15
C ALA A 79 -10.27 10.21 -2.98
#